data_AF-A0A948W776-F1
#
_entry.id   AF-A0A948W776-F1
#
_cell.length_a   1.000
_cell.length_b   1.000
_cell.length_c   1.000
_cell.angle_alpha   90.00
_cell.angle_beta   90.00
_cell.angle_gamma   90.00
#
_symmetry.space_group_name_H-M   'P 1'
#
loop_
_entity.id
_entity.type
_entity.pdbx_description
1 polymer ?
#
loop_
_entity_poly.entity_id
_entity_poly.type
_entity_poly.pdbx_seq_one_letter_code
_entity_poly.pdbx_strand_id
1 'polypeptide(L)'
;MPNRFRQIAAYSANRTNRQLAEEMAQKTSLTAAQIEAMLPRKADKEHFAALVAIVNSSASSNKKVADLKENIEKLGFVVMKVLQATL
;
A
#
# COMPACT_ATOMS: atom_id res chain seq x y z
N MET A 1 -30.87 2.11 18.54
CA MET A 1 -29.73 1.15 18.63
C MET A 1 -28.71 1.42 17.51
N PRO A 2 -27.70 2.29 17.70
CA PRO A 2 -26.75 2.66 16.63
C PRO A 2 -25.51 1.74 16.50
N ASN A 3 -25.31 0.79 17.42
CA ASN A 3 -24.01 0.14 17.59
C ASN A 3 -23.70 -1.02 16.63
N ARG A 4 -24.70 -1.78 16.16
CA ARG A 4 -24.44 -2.98 15.33
C ARG A 4 -23.93 -2.61 13.92
N PHE A 5 -24.49 -1.57 13.31
CA PHE A 5 -24.08 -1.12 11.98
C PHE A 5 -22.64 -0.57 11.97
N ARG A 6 -22.23 0.17 13.01
CA ARG A 6 -20.84 0.66 13.14
C ARG A 6 -19.85 -0.49 13.34
N GLN A 7 -20.20 -1.49 14.15
CA GLN A 7 -19.33 -2.65 14.37
C GLN A 7 -19.15 -3.47 13.09
N ILE A 8 -20.23 -3.70 12.34
CA ILE A 8 -20.17 -4.41 11.06
C ILE A 8 -19.34 -3.60 10.04
N ALA A 9 -19.56 -2.28 9.96
CA ALA A 9 -18.78 -1.43 9.06
C ALA A 9 -17.28 -1.45 9.39
N ALA A 10 -16.92 -1.35 10.67
CA ALA A 10 -15.53 -1.43 11.11
C ALA A 10 -14.91 -2.81 10.85
N TYR A 11 -15.66 -3.89 11.09
CA TYR A 11 -15.22 -5.26 10.80
C TYR A 11 -14.94 -5.46 9.30
N SER A 12 -15.86 -5.03 8.44
CA SER A 12 -15.70 -5.11 6.99
C SER A 12 -14.52 -4.27 6.50
N ALA A 13 -14.36 -3.04 7.01
CA ALA A 13 -13.24 -2.17 6.65
C ALA A 13 -11.88 -2.79 7.02
N ASN A 14 -11.77 -3.39 8.21
CA ASN A 14 -10.56 -4.09 8.64
C ASN A 14 -10.26 -5.31 7.76
N ARG A 15 -11.28 -6.09 7.41
CA ARG A 15 -11.11 -7.26 6.54
C ARG A 15 -10.61 -6.87 5.16
N THR A 16 -11.19 -5.83 4.55
CA THR A 16 -10.72 -5.30 3.25
C THR A 16 -9.30 -4.75 3.35
N ASN A 17 -8.98 -4.03 4.43
CA ASN A 17 -7.65 -3.48 4.64
C ASN A 17 -6.58 -4.58 4.78
N ARG A 18 -6.94 -5.70 5.41
CA ARG A 18 -6.06 -6.88 5.55
C ARG A 18 -5.88 -7.62 4.24
N GLN A 19 -6.96 -7.85 3.49
CA GLN A 19 -6.88 -8.46 2.16
C GLN A 19 -5.94 -7.67 1.23
N LEU A 20 -6.02 -6.34 1.25
CA LEU A 20 -5.12 -5.49 0.49
C LEU A 20 -3.64 -5.69 0.90
N ALA A 21 -3.36 -5.86 2.19
CA ALA A 21 -2.00 -6.15 2.66
C ALA A 21 -1.51 -7.53 2.19
N GLU A 22 -2.39 -8.54 2.20
CA GLU A 22 -2.08 -9.90 1.73
C GLU A 22 -1.78 -9.91 0.21
N GLU A 23 -2.56 -9.19 -0.60
CA GLU A 23 -2.32 -9.06 -2.04
C GLU A 23 -0.98 -8.38 -2.35
N MET A 24 -0.61 -7.35 -1.57
CA MET A 24 0.67 -6.64 -1.75
C MET A 24 1.86 -7.50 -1.30
N ALA A 25 1.69 -8.32 -0.26
CA ALA A 25 2.71 -9.26 0.19
C ALA A 25 3.06 -10.30 -0.89
N GLN A 26 2.09 -10.71 -1.72
CA GLN A 26 2.35 -11.63 -2.84
C GLN A 26 3.18 -11.00 -3.97
N LYS A 27 3.26 -9.67 -4.02
CA LYS A 27 3.95 -8.92 -5.10
C LYS A 27 5.28 -8.31 -4.66
N THR A 28 5.65 -8.49 -3.40
CA THR A 28 6.83 -7.89 -2.78
C THR A 28 7.53 -8.90 -1.87
N SER A 29 8.71 -8.56 -1.36
CA SER A 29 9.40 -9.38 -0.35
C SER A 29 8.88 -9.15 1.08
N LEU A 30 7.89 -8.27 1.26
CA LEU A 30 7.35 -7.91 2.57
C LEU A 30 6.18 -8.83 2.94
N THR A 31 6.10 -9.20 4.22
CA THR A 31 4.94 -9.92 4.76
C THR A 31 3.74 -8.98 4.94
N ALA A 32 2.52 -9.53 4.93
CA ALA A 32 1.31 -8.75 5.18
C ALA A 32 1.39 -8.00 6.53
N ALA A 33 1.96 -8.63 7.57
CA ALA A 33 2.15 -8.02 8.88
C ALA A 33 3.10 -6.80 8.84
N GLN A 34 4.22 -6.89 8.10
CA GLN A 34 5.12 -5.76 7.90
C GLN A 34 4.42 -4.62 7.16
N ILE A 35 3.64 -4.95 6.13
CA ILE A 35 2.89 -3.94 5.37
C ILE A 35 1.82 -3.27 6.25
N GLU A 36 1.11 -4.01 7.10
CA GLU A 36 0.16 -3.41 8.06
C GLU A 36 0.85 -2.51 9.09
N ALA A 37 2.02 -2.91 9.58
CA ALA A 37 2.78 -2.11 10.54
C ALA A 37 3.29 -0.80 9.91
N MET A 38 3.79 -0.86 8.67
CA MET A 38 4.31 0.30 7.96
C MET A 38 3.20 1.23 7.45
N LEU A 39 2.12 0.63 6.94
CA LEU A 39 1.02 1.31 6.25
C LEU A 39 -0.32 0.94 6.91
N PRO A 40 -0.60 1.45 8.13
CA PRO A 40 -1.82 1.08 8.84
C PRO A 40 -3.08 1.64 8.18
N ARG A 41 -2.95 2.77 7.48
CA ARG A 41 -4.08 3.44 6.80
C ARG A 41 -4.31 2.81 5.44
N LYS A 42 -5.60 2.63 5.10
CA LYS A 42 -6.01 2.12 3.79
C LYS A 42 -5.46 2.95 2.62
N ALA A 43 -5.50 4.28 2.73
CA ALA A 43 -4.96 5.18 1.71
C ALA A 43 -3.45 4.94 1.46
N ASP A 44 -2.67 4.76 2.52
CA ASP A 44 -1.23 4.46 2.41
C ASP A 44 -0.99 3.12 1.68
N LYS A 45 -1.84 2.11 1.93
CA LYS A 45 -1.79 0.82 1.21
C LYS A 45 -2.20 0.95 -0.26
N GLU A 46 -3.22 1.74 -0.57
CA GLU A 46 -3.64 2.01 -1.96
C GLU A 46 -2.51 2.72 -2.74
N HIS A 47 -1.82 3.67 -2.10
CA HIS A 47 -0.62 4.29 -2.66
C HIS A 47 0.54 3.31 -2.81
N PHE A 48 0.75 2.40 -1.86
CA PHE A 48 1.75 1.34 -2.00
C PHE A 48 1.45 0.38 -3.16
N ALA A 49 0.19 0.02 -3.37
CA ALA A 49 -0.21 -0.77 -4.52
C ALA A 49 0.10 -0.06 -5.85
N ALA A 50 -0.15 1.26 -5.92
CA ALA A 50 0.22 2.06 -7.09
C ALA A 50 1.75 2.11 -7.31
N LEU A 51 2.53 2.27 -6.23
CA LEU A 51 3.98 2.21 -6.28
C LEU A 51 4.48 0.85 -6.82
N VAL A 52 3.96 -0.25 -6.28
CA VAL A 52 4.30 -1.61 -6.72
C VAL A 52 3.93 -1.82 -8.18
N ALA A 53 2.81 -1.28 -8.65
CA ALA A 53 2.41 -1.36 -10.05
C ALA A 53 3.42 -0.65 -10.98
N ILE A 54 3.92 0.54 -10.58
CA ILE A 54 4.95 1.26 -11.36
C ILE A 54 6.26 0.44 -11.38
N VAL A 55 6.72 -0.03 -10.21
CA VAL A 55 7.99 -0.75 -10.07
C VAL A 55 7.96 -2.09 -10.81
N ASN A 56 6.86 -2.84 -10.72
CA ASN A 56 6.70 -4.14 -11.37
C ASN A 56 6.21 -4.06 -12.82
N SER A 57 5.95 -2.86 -13.35
CA SER A 57 5.58 -2.70 -14.76
C SER A 57 6.69 -3.20 -15.69
N SER A 58 6.33 -3.61 -16.90
CA SER A 58 7.31 -3.97 -17.95
C SER A 58 7.94 -2.75 -18.64
N ALA A 59 7.69 -1.54 -18.13
CA ALA A 59 8.23 -0.31 -18.70
C ALA A 59 9.75 -0.20 -18.47
N SER A 60 10.43 0.63 -19.26
CA SER A 60 11.86 0.91 -19.08
C SER A 60 12.12 1.61 -17.75
N SER A 61 13.34 1.46 -17.21
CA SER A 61 13.73 2.13 -15.96
C SER A 61 13.53 3.65 -16.01
N ASN A 62 13.81 4.28 -17.15
CA ASN A 62 13.58 5.72 -17.33
C ASN A 62 12.10 6.09 -17.27
N LYS A 63 11.22 5.26 -17.85
CA LYS A 63 9.78 5.50 -17.81
C LYS A 63 9.24 5.30 -16.39
N LYS A 64 9.68 4.26 -15.67
CA LYS A 64 9.35 4.06 -14.25
C LYS A 64 9.76 5.25 -13.38
N VAL A 65 10.96 5.79 -13.59
CA VAL A 65 11.43 6.98 -12.87
C VAL A 65 10.60 8.21 -13.20
N ALA A 66 10.21 8.40 -14.46
CA ALA A 66 9.32 9.49 -14.86
C ALA A 66 7.94 9.35 -14.18
N ASP A 67 7.35 8.16 -14.21
CA ASP A 67 6.05 7.89 -13.59
C ASP A 67 6.09 8.08 -12.06
N LEU A 68 7.20 7.71 -11.42
CA LEU A 68 7.44 7.99 -9.99
C LEU A 68 7.51 9.50 -9.71
N LYS A 69 8.22 10.27 -10.56
CA LYS A 69 8.34 11.72 -10.40
C LYS A 69 6.98 12.40 -10.57
N GLU A 70 6.18 12.01 -11.56
CA GLU A 70 4.84 12.54 -11.79
C GLU A 70 3.89 12.27 -10.62
N ASN A 71 4.12 11.20 -9.86
CA ASN A 71 3.29 10.80 -8.74
C ASN A 71 3.93 11.04 -7.36
N ILE A 72 5.05 11.78 -7.30
CA ILE A 72 5.88 11.87 -6.09
C ILE A 72 5.16 12.52 -4.90
N GLU A 73 4.26 13.46 -5.14
CA GLU A 73 3.49 14.10 -4.05
C GLU A 73 2.57 13.10 -3.35
N LYS A 74 2.04 12.13 -4.09
CA LYS A 74 1.12 11.10 -3.58
C LYS A 74 1.87 9.89 -3.04
N LEU A 75 2.95 9.48 -3.73
CA LEU A 75 3.66 8.24 -3.43
C LEU A 75 4.91 8.45 -2.57
N GLY A 76 5.46 9.66 -2.52
CA GLY A 76 6.75 9.94 -1.89
C GLY A 76 6.81 9.54 -0.42
N PHE A 77 5.75 9.81 0.34
CA PHE A 77 5.66 9.36 1.73
C PHE A 77 5.73 7.83 1.87
N VAL A 78 5.03 7.10 0.99
CA VAL A 78 5.03 5.64 1.00
C VAL A 78 6.39 5.10 0.56
N VAL A 79 7.02 5.70 -0.46
CA VAL A 79 8.39 5.34 -0.88
C VAL A 79 9.36 5.47 0.29
N MET A 80 9.32 6.56 1.04
CA MET A 80 10.19 6.75 2.21
C MET A 80 9.94 5.69 3.29
N LYS A 81 8.68 5.38 3.60
CA LYS A 81 8.33 4.34 4.57
C LYS A 81 8.83 2.97 4.16
N VAL A 82 8.72 2.63 2.88
CA VAL A 82 9.20 1.35 2.35
C VAL A 82 10.71 1.27 2.46
N LEU A 83 11.43 2.32 2.03
CA LEU A 83 12.88 2.36 2.15
C LEU A 83 13.34 2.22 3.61
N GLN A 84 12.71 2.93 4.55
CA GLN A 84 13.03 2.85 5.98
C GLN A 84 12.81 1.45 6.59
N ALA A 85 11.89 0.66 6.05
CA ALA A 85 11.60 -0.68 6.55
C ALA A 85 12.46 -1.78 5.89
N THR A 86 13.09 -1.48 4.76
CA THR A 86 13.93 -2.42 3.99
C THR A 86 15.42 -2.14 4.11
N LEU A 87 15.80 -0.95 4.60
CA LEU A 87 17.17 -0.56 4.97
C LEU A 87 17.44 -0.94 6.43
#